data_AF-N6Z2K1-F1
#
_entry.id   AF-N6Z2K1-F1
#
_cell.length_a   1.000
_cell.length_b   1.000
_cell.length_c   1.000
_cell.angle_alpha   90.00
_cell.angle_beta   90.00
_cell.angle_gamma   90.00
#
_symmetry.space_group_name_H-M   'P 1'
#
loop_
_entity.id
_entity.type
_entity.pdbx_description
1 polymer ?
#
loop_
_entity_poly.entity_id
_entity_poly.type
_entity_poly.pdbx_seq_one_letter_code
_entity_poly.pdbx_strand_id
1 'polypeptide(L)'
;MKPCHPLLPAARAAQGGQSTTEFLVLALVLVPLFLSLPLLGKYLDLAHATEQAARYVAFETSIVGPARQPPTAAALAAQVRERIFSTSGAPILSGAGNASATEHPANPLWIDHRGEHLLADPASRIGVDLAAHANAAPASALLAGPHGLDLPAGSEHTGTIHVSPRDVAGLPPFDTLGLSIRRHQVLLGHNWSAAGSTDYARRIEDAGPLAYPIRPLALIGNTVGRLLPPLVLDKAIEVGRVHAEILPCDRLEQGC
;
A
#
# COMPACT_ATOMS: atom_id res chain seq x y z
N MET A 1 59.89 -57.54 -44.80
CA MET A 1 58.98 -57.74 -43.66
C MET A 1 58.26 -56.43 -43.38
N LYS A 2 56.94 -56.38 -43.60
CA LYS A 2 56.06 -55.23 -43.30
C LYS A 2 55.14 -55.65 -42.14
N PRO A 3 54.98 -54.85 -41.08
CA PRO A 3 54.03 -55.20 -40.02
C PRO A 3 52.60 -54.84 -40.46
N CYS A 4 51.68 -55.81 -40.33
CA CYS A 4 50.24 -55.57 -40.40
C CYS A 4 49.75 -55.04 -39.05
N HIS A 5 49.12 -53.85 -39.05
CA HIS A 5 48.34 -53.37 -37.92
C HIS A 5 46.92 -53.97 -37.97
N PRO A 6 46.40 -54.54 -36.87
CA PRO A 6 45.00 -54.95 -36.81
C PRO A 6 44.13 -53.71 -36.59
N LEU A 7 43.17 -53.48 -37.49
CA LEU A 7 42.08 -52.52 -37.29
C LEU A 7 41.06 -53.17 -36.34
N LEU A 8 41.04 -52.75 -35.07
CA LEU A 8 39.94 -53.06 -34.16
C LEU A 8 38.68 -52.30 -34.61
N PRO A 9 37.51 -52.94 -34.69
CA PRO A 9 36.27 -52.25 -35.01
C PRO A 9 35.90 -51.36 -33.82
N ALA A 10 35.73 -50.06 -34.08
CA ALA A 10 35.14 -49.14 -33.12
C ALA A 10 33.69 -49.59 -32.85
N ALA A 11 33.45 -50.16 -31.67
CA ALA A 11 32.10 -50.43 -31.21
C ALA A 11 31.37 -49.08 -31.14
N ARG A 12 30.50 -48.80 -32.12
CA ARG A 12 29.52 -47.73 -32.02
C ARG A 12 28.60 -48.08 -30.87
N ALA A 13 28.82 -47.48 -29.71
CA ALA A 13 27.84 -47.47 -28.65
C ALA A 13 26.55 -46.87 -29.25
N ALA A 14 25.51 -47.67 -29.37
CA ALA A 14 24.19 -47.20 -29.76
C ALA A 14 23.71 -46.28 -28.63
N GLN A 15 23.87 -44.98 -28.82
CA GLN A 15 23.41 -43.95 -27.90
C GLN A 15 21.89 -43.87 -28.02
N GLY A 16 21.19 -44.79 -27.35
CA GLY A 16 19.74 -44.92 -27.38
C GLY A 16 19.08 -44.02 -26.34
N GLY A 17 18.11 -43.20 -26.77
CA GLY A 17 17.02 -42.67 -25.93
C GLY A 17 17.37 -41.73 -24.75
N GLN A 18 18.64 -41.42 -24.50
CA GLN A 18 19.04 -40.60 -23.34
C GLN A 18 18.40 -39.20 -23.39
N SER A 19 18.40 -38.54 -24.54
CA SER A 19 17.82 -37.19 -24.67
C SER A 19 16.29 -37.17 -24.46
N THR A 20 15.57 -38.19 -24.90
CA THR A 20 14.10 -38.25 -24.73
C THR A 20 13.71 -38.55 -23.29
N THR A 21 14.48 -39.40 -22.60
CA THR A 21 14.27 -39.68 -21.16
C THR A 21 14.60 -38.47 -20.30
N GLU A 22 15.72 -37.78 -20.55
CA GLU A 22 16.07 -36.53 -19.87
C GLU A 22 15.02 -35.42 -20.11
N PHE A 23 14.55 -35.27 -21.35
CA PHE A 23 13.48 -34.33 -21.67
C PHE A 23 12.17 -34.66 -20.93
N LEU A 24 11.78 -35.94 -20.87
CA LEU A 24 10.58 -36.37 -20.13
C LEU A 24 10.70 -36.10 -18.64
N VAL A 25 11.87 -36.35 -18.04
CA VAL A 25 12.12 -36.05 -16.63
C VAL A 25 12.02 -34.54 -16.38
N LEU A 26 12.61 -33.71 -17.25
CA LEU A 26 12.49 -32.25 -17.14
C LEU A 26 11.04 -31.79 -17.34
N ALA A 27 10.31 -32.36 -18.30
CA ALA A 27 8.91 -32.02 -18.55
C ALA A 27 8.01 -32.36 -17.35
N LEU A 28 8.27 -33.50 -16.68
CA LEU A 28 7.54 -33.90 -15.47
C LEU A 28 7.64 -32.86 -14.35
N VAL A 29 8.73 -32.08 -14.31
CA VAL A 29 8.95 -31.02 -13.32
C VAL A 29 8.51 -29.65 -13.83
N LEU A 30 8.88 -29.30 -15.05
CA LEU A 30 8.65 -27.95 -15.60
C LEU A 30 7.19 -27.69 -15.97
N VAL A 31 6.46 -28.70 -16.45
CA VAL A 31 5.04 -28.54 -16.81
C VAL A 31 4.18 -28.19 -15.59
N PRO A 32 4.19 -28.94 -14.46
CA PRO A 32 3.39 -28.56 -13.31
C PRO A 32 3.83 -27.22 -12.71
N LEU A 33 5.14 -26.91 -12.74
CA LEU A 33 5.64 -25.61 -12.32
C LEU A 33 5.06 -24.47 -13.17
N PHE A 34 5.06 -24.61 -14.50
CA PHE A 34 4.51 -23.60 -15.39
C PHE A 34 2.99 -23.44 -15.21
N LEU A 35 2.27 -24.54 -15.01
CA LEU A 35 0.83 -24.52 -14.72
C LEU A 35 0.49 -23.87 -13.36
N SER A 36 1.44 -23.81 -12.43
CA SER A 36 1.27 -23.11 -11.14
C SER A 36 1.40 -21.58 -11.24
N LEU A 37 2.03 -21.05 -12.29
CA LEU A 37 2.27 -19.61 -12.43
C LEU A 37 1.00 -18.75 -12.46
N PRO A 38 -0.09 -19.13 -13.17
CA PRO A 38 -1.34 -18.37 -13.12
C PRO A 38 -1.94 -18.30 -11.72
N LEU A 39 -1.81 -19.36 -10.91
CA LEU A 39 -2.28 -19.35 -9.53
C LEU A 39 -1.45 -18.39 -8.68
N LEU A 40 -0.13 -18.38 -8.85
CA LEU A 40 0.75 -17.40 -8.19
C LEU A 40 0.35 -15.97 -8.57
N GLY A 41 0.07 -15.73 -9.86
CA GLY A 41 -0.42 -14.44 -10.35
C GLY A 41 -1.72 -14.00 -9.65
N LYS A 42 -2.67 -14.92 -9.43
CA LYS A 42 -3.90 -14.65 -8.68
C LYS A 42 -3.63 -14.29 -7.22
N TYR A 43 -2.67 -14.94 -6.56
CA TYR A 43 -2.29 -14.58 -5.20
C TYR A 43 -1.60 -13.21 -5.11
N LEU A 44 -0.77 -12.86 -6.10
CA LEU A 44 -0.16 -11.54 -6.18
C LEU A 44 -1.22 -10.46 -6.40
N ASP A 45 -2.18 -10.70 -7.30
CA ASP A 45 -3.30 -9.79 -7.53
C ASP A 45 -4.15 -9.60 -6.25
N LEU A 46 -4.46 -10.70 -5.53
CA LEU A 46 -5.10 -10.63 -4.21
C LEU A 46 -4.28 -9.82 -3.20
N ALA A 47 -2.94 -9.95 -3.21
CA ALA A 47 -2.08 -9.17 -2.33
C ALA A 47 -2.11 -7.67 -2.66
N HIS A 48 -2.20 -7.31 -3.94
CA HIS A 48 -2.36 -5.92 -4.38
C HIS A 48 -3.75 -5.36 -4.05
N ALA A 49 -4.82 -6.13 -4.26
CA ALA A 49 -6.17 -5.76 -3.86
C ALA A 49 -6.27 -5.56 -2.33
N THR A 50 -5.59 -6.42 -1.55
CA THR A 50 -5.52 -6.29 -0.09
C THR A 50 -4.78 -5.02 0.35
N GLU A 51 -3.72 -4.63 -0.37
CA GLU A 51 -2.99 -3.38 -0.14
C GLU A 51 -3.85 -2.15 -0.47
N GLN A 52 -4.58 -2.17 -1.59
CA GLN A 52 -5.54 -1.12 -1.93
C GLN A 52 -6.66 -1.00 -0.90
N ALA A 53 -7.19 -2.13 -0.43
CA ALA A 53 -8.18 -2.19 0.63
C ALA A 53 -7.64 -1.58 1.94
N ALA A 54 -6.39 -1.87 2.33
CA ALA A 54 -5.80 -1.30 3.54
C ALA A 54 -5.71 0.23 3.47
N ARG A 55 -5.32 0.78 2.31
CA ARG A 55 -5.30 2.23 2.07
C ARG A 55 -6.70 2.84 2.13
N TYR A 56 -7.67 2.18 1.51
CA TYR A 56 -9.07 2.59 1.56
C TYR A 56 -9.59 2.64 3.00
N VAL A 57 -9.35 1.58 3.79
CA VAL A 57 -9.78 1.50 5.19
C VAL A 57 -9.11 2.57 6.06
N ALA A 58 -7.80 2.79 5.90
CA ALA A 58 -7.11 3.84 6.63
C ALA A 58 -7.67 5.23 6.26
N PHE A 59 -7.99 5.46 4.98
CA PHE A 59 -8.59 6.71 4.54
C PHE A 59 -10.00 6.93 5.12
N GLU A 60 -10.88 5.94 5.00
CA GLU A 60 -12.26 6.00 5.50
C GLU A 60 -12.33 6.20 7.02
N THR A 61 -11.32 5.72 7.75
CA THR A 61 -11.20 5.95 9.20
C THR A 61 -10.62 7.32 9.55
N SER A 62 -9.88 7.96 8.64
CA SER A 62 -9.32 9.31 8.84
C SER A 62 -10.32 10.45 8.55
N ILE A 63 -11.31 10.21 7.69
CA ILE A 63 -12.30 11.22 7.28
C ILE A 63 -13.48 11.33 8.28
N VAL A 64 -13.16 11.60 9.54
CA VAL A 64 -14.14 11.82 10.60
C VAL A 64 -14.38 13.32 10.81
N GLY A 65 -15.62 13.67 11.15
CA GLY A 65 -15.99 15.06 11.41
C GLY A 65 -17.32 15.17 12.14
N PRO A 66 -17.75 16.39 12.51
CA PRO A 66 -18.99 16.59 13.27
C PRO A 66 -20.24 16.04 12.52
N ALA A 67 -20.21 16.02 11.19
CA ALA A 67 -21.27 15.48 10.34
C ALA A 67 -21.09 14.00 9.96
N ARG A 68 -19.96 13.37 10.30
CA ARG A 68 -19.62 12.00 9.89
C ARG A 68 -18.99 11.20 11.03
N GLN A 69 -19.76 10.22 11.52
CA GLN A 69 -19.31 9.29 12.55
C GLN A 69 -18.21 8.35 12.04
N PRO A 70 -17.29 7.90 12.91
CA PRO A 70 -16.30 6.90 12.55
C PRO A 70 -16.97 5.59 12.13
N PRO A 71 -16.55 4.96 11.01
CA PRO A 71 -17.11 3.70 10.56
C PRO A 71 -16.73 2.55 11.51
N THR A 72 -17.63 1.58 11.68
CA THR A 72 -17.31 0.34 12.39
C THR A 72 -16.52 -0.62 11.49
N ALA A 73 -15.72 -1.51 12.08
CA ALA A 73 -14.95 -2.51 11.35
C ALA A 73 -15.85 -3.40 10.46
N ALA A 74 -17.01 -3.80 10.96
CA ALA A 74 -17.97 -4.62 10.21
C ALA A 74 -18.57 -3.88 9.00
N ALA A 75 -18.94 -2.60 9.17
CA ALA A 75 -19.46 -1.79 8.07
C ALA A 75 -18.39 -1.56 6.99
N LEU A 76 -17.15 -1.30 7.41
CA LEU A 76 -16.03 -1.10 6.50
C LEU A 76 -15.63 -2.40 5.79
N ALA A 77 -15.74 -3.55 6.46
CA ALA A 77 -15.52 -4.85 5.83
C ALA A 77 -16.55 -5.13 4.73
N ALA A 78 -17.82 -4.80 4.96
CA ALA A 78 -18.84 -4.91 3.91
C ALA A 78 -18.51 -4.01 2.70
N GLN A 79 -18.13 -2.75 2.94
CA GLN A 79 -17.74 -1.81 1.88
C GLN A 79 -16.51 -2.28 1.12
N VAL A 80 -15.48 -2.81 1.79
CA VAL A 80 -14.27 -3.32 1.15
C VAL A 80 -14.59 -4.52 0.24
N ARG A 81 -15.42 -5.45 0.72
CA ARG A 81 -15.86 -6.61 -0.07
C ARG A 81 -16.60 -6.17 -1.34
N GLU A 82 -17.46 -5.16 -1.20
CA GLU A 82 -18.25 -4.62 -2.29
C GLU A 82 -17.45 -3.74 -3.26
N ARG A 83 -16.49 -2.94 -2.79
CA ARG A 83 -15.80 -1.95 -3.62
C ARG A 83 -14.49 -2.45 -4.22
N ILE A 84 -13.79 -3.34 -3.52
CA ILE A 84 -12.44 -3.78 -3.89
C ILE A 84 -12.43 -5.24 -4.35
N PHE A 85 -13.22 -6.11 -3.71
CA PHE A 85 -13.20 -7.56 -3.98
C PHE A 85 -14.35 -8.05 -4.86
N SER A 86 -15.22 -7.16 -5.35
CA SER A 86 -16.25 -7.48 -6.34
C SER A 86 -15.72 -7.39 -7.77
N THR A 87 -16.56 -7.73 -8.75
CA THR A 87 -16.30 -7.39 -10.14
C THR A 87 -16.10 -5.89 -10.36
N SER A 88 -15.18 -5.53 -11.26
CA SER A 88 -14.85 -4.14 -11.61
C SER A 88 -15.97 -3.40 -12.37
N GLY A 89 -16.96 -4.13 -12.87
CA GLY A 89 -18.14 -3.57 -13.54
C GLY A 89 -19.32 -3.29 -12.60
N ALA A 90 -19.14 -3.41 -11.28
CA ALA A 90 -20.21 -3.13 -10.32
C ALA A 90 -20.63 -1.65 -10.43
N PRO A 91 -21.95 -1.34 -10.44
CA PRO A 91 -22.43 0.02 -10.52
C PRO A 91 -21.99 0.85 -9.30
N ILE A 92 -21.64 2.12 -9.53
CA ILE A 92 -21.32 3.06 -8.42
C ILE A 92 -22.62 3.45 -7.74
N LEU A 93 -22.85 2.94 -6.54
CA LEU A 93 -24.04 3.27 -5.74
C LEU A 93 -23.79 4.51 -4.87
N SER A 94 -24.67 5.51 -5.00
CA SER A 94 -24.62 6.76 -4.24
C SER A 94 -25.30 6.68 -2.86
N GLY A 95 -25.92 5.55 -2.52
CA GLY A 95 -26.53 5.30 -1.22
C GLY A 95 -26.31 3.88 -0.74
N ALA A 96 -26.25 3.68 0.59
CA ALA A 96 -26.31 2.37 1.23
C ALA A 96 -27.76 1.83 1.16
N GLY A 97 -28.26 1.62 -0.05
CA GLY A 97 -29.63 1.23 -0.31
C GLY A 97 -29.71 -0.17 -0.87
N ASN A 98 -30.01 -1.15 -0.01
CA ASN A 98 -30.70 -2.41 -0.30
C ASN A 98 -30.34 -3.19 -1.59
N ALA A 99 -29.16 -3.02 -2.16
CA ALA A 99 -28.60 -3.96 -3.10
C ALA A 99 -28.31 -5.21 -2.28
N SER A 100 -29.18 -6.21 -2.38
CA SER A 100 -29.01 -7.50 -1.73
C SER A 100 -27.58 -7.95 -1.98
N ALA A 101 -26.84 -8.27 -0.90
CA ALA A 101 -25.45 -8.75 -0.92
C ALA A 101 -25.23 -10.01 -1.80
N THR A 102 -26.28 -10.49 -2.47
CA THR A 102 -26.33 -11.61 -3.41
C THR A 102 -26.15 -11.21 -4.88
N GLU A 103 -26.20 -9.94 -5.26
CA GLU A 103 -26.16 -9.54 -6.69
C GLU A 103 -24.82 -9.01 -7.18
N HIS A 104 -23.83 -8.80 -6.30
CA HIS A 104 -22.50 -8.36 -6.75
C HIS A 104 -21.67 -9.58 -7.17
N PRO A 105 -21.41 -9.78 -8.47
CA PRO A 105 -20.62 -10.91 -8.92
C PRO A 105 -19.21 -10.81 -8.35
N ALA A 106 -18.71 -11.91 -7.81
CA ALA A 106 -17.32 -12.02 -7.39
C ALA A 106 -16.37 -11.80 -8.58
N ASN A 107 -15.15 -11.34 -8.32
CA ASN A 107 -14.17 -11.09 -9.37
C ASN A 107 -13.83 -12.40 -10.13
N PRO A 108 -14.11 -12.51 -11.44
CA PRO A 108 -13.93 -13.75 -12.20
C PRO A 108 -12.45 -14.18 -12.33
N LEU A 109 -11.49 -13.28 -12.07
CA LEU A 109 -10.07 -13.59 -12.15
C LEU A 109 -9.59 -14.52 -11.02
N TRP A 110 -10.31 -14.57 -9.89
CA TRP A 110 -9.91 -15.35 -8.72
C TRP A 110 -10.62 -16.70 -8.64
N ILE A 111 -10.88 -17.33 -9.79
CA ILE A 111 -11.45 -18.68 -9.87
C ILE A 111 -10.32 -19.70 -10.05
N ASP A 112 -10.35 -20.82 -9.35
CA ASP A 112 -9.35 -21.89 -9.48
C ASP A 112 -9.54 -22.74 -10.76
N HIS A 113 -8.70 -23.75 -10.95
CA HIS A 113 -8.79 -24.66 -12.10
C HIS A 113 -10.04 -25.55 -12.09
N ARG A 114 -10.79 -25.59 -10.98
CA ARG A 114 -12.02 -26.37 -10.81
C ARG A 114 -13.29 -25.52 -10.97
N GLY A 115 -13.15 -24.22 -11.20
CA GLY A 115 -14.28 -23.30 -11.28
C GLY A 115 -14.72 -22.71 -9.94
N GLU A 116 -13.96 -22.94 -8.86
CA GLU A 116 -14.31 -22.49 -7.52
C GLU A 116 -13.61 -21.15 -7.19
N HIS A 117 -14.36 -20.20 -6.64
CA HIS A 117 -13.82 -18.88 -6.32
C HIS A 117 -12.89 -18.93 -5.09
N LEU A 118 -11.69 -18.36 -5.18
CA LEU A 118 -10.69 -18.38 -4.11
C LEU A 118 -11.18 -17.71 -2.82
N LEU A 119 -12.09 -16.74 -2.94
CA LEU A 119 -12.73 -16.05 -1.82
C LEU A 119 -14.23 -16.40 -1.70
N ALA A 120 -14.59 -17.66 -1.96
CA ALA A 120 -15.95 -18.14 -1.68
C ALA A 120 -16.31 -17.90 -0.22
N ASP A 121 -17.51 -17.37 0.04
CA ASP A 121 -17.92 -16.80 1.33
C ASP A 121 -17.01 -15.64 1.79
N PRO A 122 -17.12 -14.45 1.16
CA PRO A 122 -16.26 -13.32 1.47
C PRO A 122 -16.43 -12.80 2.89
N ALA A 123 -17.56 -13.08 3.55
CA ALA A 123 -17.84 -12.62 4.91
C ALA A 123 -16.92 -13.28 5.95
N SER A 124 -16.58 -14.56 5.77
CA SER A 124 -15.65 -15.28 6.65
C SER A 124 -14.18 -15.09 6.28
N ARG A 125 -13.89 -14.77 5.01
CA ARG A 125 -12.50 -14.72 4.50
C ARG A 125 -11.86 -13.35 4.52
N ILE A 126 -12.67 -12.29 4.42
CA ILE A 126 -12.21 -10.90 4.34
C ILE A 126 -12.62 -10.19 5.63
N GLY A 127 -11.62 -9.83 6.44
CA GLY A 127 -11.79 -9.13 7.71
C GLY A 127 -11.12 -7.75 7.69
N VAL A 128 -11.70 -6.83 8.45
CA VAL A 128 -11.11 -5.52 8.76
C VAL A 128 -10.88 -5.48 10.26
N ASP A 129 -9.68 -5.13 10.67
CA ASP A 129 -9.36 -4.82 12.05
C ASP A 129 -8.97 -3.35 12.14
N LEU A 130 -9.67 -2.64 13.03
CA LEU A 130 -9.40 -1.25 13.34
C LEU A 130 -8.64 -1.22 14.65
N ALA A 131 -7.35 -0.86 14.58
CA ALA A 131 -6.58 -0.63 15.79
C ALA A 131 -6.81 0.81 16.24
N ALA A 132 -7.35 0.96 17.45
CA ALA A 132 -7.33 2.23 18.15
C ALA A 132 -5.94 2.40 18.79
N HIS A 133 -5.26 3.51 18.44
CA HIS A 133 -4.19 4.11 19.25
C HIS A 133 -3.08 3.14 19.71
N ALA A 134 -2.33 2.58 18.77
CA ALA A 134 -0.99 2.12 19.10
C ALA A 134 -0.01 3.18 18.61
N ASN A 135 0.66 3.85 19.55
CA ASN A 135 1.85 4.67 19.33
C ASN A 135 2.92 3.82 18.64
N ALA A 136 2.77 3.58 17.35
CA ALA A 136 3.69 2.83 16.52
C ALA A 136 4.22 3.78 15.46
N ALA A 137 4.63 4.97 15.88
CA ALA A 137 5.25 5.92 14.97
C ALA A 137 6.57 5.30 14.46
N PRO A 138 6.69 4.96 13.15
CA PRO A 138 7.97 4.64 12.54
C PRO A 138 8.79 5.95 12.41
N ALA A 139 9.91 5.97 11.69
CA ALA A 139 10.83 7.11 11.54
C ALA A 139 10.20 8.52 11.31
N SER A 140 8.93 8.62 10.88
CA SER A 140 8.13 9.85 10.92
C SER A 140 7.95 10.45 12.32
N ALA A 141 8.12 9.69 13.41
CA ALA A 141 8.13 10.18 14.80
C ALA A 141 9.13 11.33 15.02
N LEU A 142 10.27 11.31 14.32
CA LEU A 142 11.29 12.36 14.41
C LEU A 142 10.85 13.65 13.72
N LEU A 143 10.10 13.55 12.62
CA LEU A 143 9.49 14.68 11.92
C LEU A 143 8.13 15.07 12.52
N ALA A 144 7.47 14.20 13.29
CA ALA A 144 6.18 14.44 13.90
C ALA A 144 6.30 14.96 15.34
N GLY A 145 7.44 14.75 16.01
CA GLY A 145 7.67 15.21 17.37
C GLY A 145 7.82 16.73 17.51
N PRO A 146 8.03 17.23 18.74
CA PRO A 146 8.10 18.65 19.07
C PRO A 146 9.31 19.39 18.45
N HIS A 147 10.27 18.66 17.88
CA HIS A 147 11.39 19.20 17.12
C HIS A 147 11.23 19.05 15.60
N GLY A 148 10.10 18.51 15.14
CA GLY A 148 9.68 18.45 13.75
C GLY A 148 8.43 19.32 13.54
N LEU A 149 7.38 18.76 12.95
CA LEU A 149 6.11 19.40 12.63
C LEU A 149 5.12 19.44 13.82
N ASP A 150 5.53 18.95 14.99
CA ASP A 150 4.73 18.93 16.23
C ASP A 150 3.30 18.41 16.01
N LEU A 151 3.19 17.27 15.30
CA LEU A 151 1.91 16.64 15.02
C LEU A 151 1.35 16.05 16.33
N PRO A 152 0.06 16.27 16.64
CA PRO A 152 -0.52 15.75 17.87
C PRO A 152 -0.48 14.23 17.87
N ALA A 153 0.04 13.66 18.95
CA ALA A 153 0.00 12.22 19.18
C ALA A 153 -1.46 11.75 19.26
N GLY A 154 -1.74 10.56 18.73
CA GLY A 154 -3.08 9.96 18.74
C GLY A 154 -3.99 10.33 17.56
N SER A 155 -3.51 11.12 16.59
CA SER A 155 -4.23 11.32 15.31
C SER A 155 -3.89 10.26 14.25
N GLU A 156 -3.47 9.06 14.67
CA GLU A 156 -3.07 7.98 13.79
C GLU A 156 -4.25 7.04 13.52
N HIS A 157 -4.61 6.91 12.26
CA HIS A 157 -5.68 6.02 11.80
C HIS A 157 -5.04 4.79 11.17
N THR A 158 -5.20 3.64 11.82
CA THR A 158 -4.66 2.37 11.34
C THR A 158 -5.78 1.48 10.82
N GLY A 159 -5.73 1.18 9.52
CA GLY A 159 -6.59 0.18 8.89
C GLY A 159 -5.81 -1.10 8.64
N THR A 160 -6.26 -2.22 9.21
CA THR A 160 -5.69 -3.55 8.91
C THR A 160 -6.70 -4.39 8.15
N ILE A 161 -6.25 -5.07 7.11
CA ILE A 161 -7.04 -5.99 6.30
C ILE A 161 -6.44 -7.38 6.34
N HIS A 162 -7.33 -8.36 6.45
CA HIS A 162 -7.05 -9.78 6.44
C HIS A 162 -7.84 -10.42 5.30
N VAL A 163 -7.15 -11.15 4.43
CA VAL A 163 -7.75 -11.92 3.33
C VAL A 163 -7.20 -13.32 3.35
N SER A 164 -8.07 -14.31 3.45
CA SER A 164 -7.71 -15.73 3.54
C SER A 164 -8.31 -16.52 2.35
N PRO A 165 -7.61 -16.58 1.21
CA PRO A 165 -8.06 -17.42 0.09
C PRO A 165 -8.12 -18.89 0.52
N ARG A 166 -9.07 -19.63 -0.05
CA ARG A 166 -9.17 -21.08 0.15
C ARG A 166 -7.98 -21.81 -0.45
N ASP A 167 -7.68 -22.95 0.13
CA ASP A 167 -6.73 -23.90 -0.43
C ASP A 167 -7.28 -24.53 -1.73
N VAL A 168 -6.37 -24.78 -2.68
CA VAL A 168 -6.68 -25.30 -4.02
C VAL A 168 -6.46 -26.81 -4.02
N ALA A 169 -7.54 -27.55 -3.78
CA ALA A 169 -7.48 -29.00 -3.73
C ALA A 169 -6.95 -29.62 -5.04
N GLY A 170 -6.09 -30.63 -4.93
CA GLY A 170 -5.50 -31.35 -6.06
C GLY A 170 -4.25 -30.69 -6.64
N LEU A 171 -3.74 -29.62 -6.02
CA LEU A 171 -2.51 -28.96 -6.42
C LEU A 171 -1.56 -28.75 -5.23
N PRO A 172 -0.77 -29.76 -4.84
CA PRO A 172 0.25 -29.58 -3.79
C PRO A 172 1.29 -28.52 -4.21
N PRO A 173 1.77 -27.65 -3.29
CA PRO A 173 1.42 -27.56 -1.86
C PRO A 173 0.25 -26.61 -1.56
N PHE A 174 -0.46 -26.11 -2.57
CA PHE A 174 -1.51 -25.10 -2.42
C PHE A 174 -2.83 -25.65 -1.87
N ASP A 175 -2.93 -26.96 -1.69
CA ASP A 175 -4.08 -27.67 -1.14
C ASP A 175 -4.11 -27.69 0.40
N THR A 176 -3.02 -27.31 1.06
CA THR A 176 -2.83 -27.38 2.52
C THR A 176 -2.10 -26.17 3.12
N LEU A 177 -1.85 -25.14 2.32
CA LEU A 177 -0.98 -24.02 2.70
C LEU A 177 -1.63 -23.11 3.77
N GLY A 178 -2.96 -22.98 3.77
CA GLY A 178 -3.68 -22.10 4.68
C GLY A 178 -3.29 -20.64 4.54
N LEU A 179 -3.15 -20.16 3.29
CA LEU A 179 -2.61 -18.83 3.01
C LEU A 179 -3.47 -17.72 3.65
N SER A 180 -2.82 -16.81 4.38
CA SER A 180 -3.43 -15.58 4.88
C SER A 180 -2.60 -14.37 4.48
N ILE A 181 -3.26 -13.38 3.86
CA ILE A 181 -2.66 -12.11 3.46
C ILE A 181 -3.11 -11.05 4.46
N ARG A 182 -2.15 -10.44 5.15
CA ARG A 182 -2.38 -9.31 6.05
C ARG A 182 -1.69 -8.06 5.51
N ARG A 183 -2.42 -6.94 5.44
CA ARG A 183 -1.86 -5.61 5.14
C ARG A 183 -2.36 -4.60 6.16
N HIS A 184 -1.53 -3.61 6.46
CA HIS A 184 -1.88 -2.51 7.35
C HIS A 184 -1.41 -1.21 6.72
N GLN A 185 -2.21 -0.16 6.87
CA GLN A 185 -1.86 1.20 6.47
C GLN A 185 -2.13 2.12 7.66
N VAL A 186 -1.18 3.02 7.91
CA VAL A 186 -1.33 4.08 8.91
C VAL A 186 -1.43 5.42 8.18
N LEU A 187 -2.45 6.20 8.52
CA LEU A 187 -2.59 7.58 8.07
C LEU A 187 -2.59 8.51 9.27
N LEU A 188 -1.80 9.57 9.19
CA LEU A 188 -1.84 10.67 10.14
C LEU A 188 -2.98 11.60 9.73
N GLY A 189 -4.07 11.58 10.50
CA GLY A 189 -5.30 12.32 10.25
C GLY A 189 -5.22 13.82 10.55
N HIS A 190 -4.02 14.40 10.71
CA HIS A 190 -3.93 15.83 10.99
C HIS A 190 -4.28 16.65 9.74
N ASN A 191 -5.28 17.50 9.88
CA ASN A 191 -5.71 18.47 8.89
C ASN A 191 -4.79 19.69 8.91
N TRP A 192 -3.57 19.55 8.37
CA TRP A 192 -2.58 20.64 8.35
C TRP A 192 -3.14 21.95 7.73
N SER A 193 -4.17 21.87 6.88
CA SER A 193 -4.85 22.99 6.24
C SER A 193 -6.04 23.59 7.01
N ALA A 194 -6.60 22.91 8.02
CA ALA A 194 -7.86 23.34 8.63
C ALA A 194 -7.69 24.13 9.94
N ALA A 195 -6.47 24.21 10.49
CA ALA A 195 -6.16 25.05 11.65
C ALA A 195 -5.94 26.54 11.29
N GLY A 196 -5.93 26.88 9.99
CA GLY A 196 -5.70 28.23 9.49
C GLY A 196 -4.23 28.51 9.13
N SER A 197 -4.02 29.52 8.28
CA SER A 197 -2.71 29.87 7.72
C SER A 197 -1.70 30.34 8.78
N THR A 198 -2.16 30.95 9.87
CA THR A 198 -1.32 31.48 10.95
C THR A 198 -0.79 30.38 11.88
N ASP A 199 -1.60 29.35 12.18
CA ASP A 199 -1.16 28.18 12.94
C ASP A 199 -0.23 27.30 12.11
N TYR A 200 -0.47 27.22 10.79
CA TYR A 200 0.43 26.57 9.84
C TYR A 200 1.82 27.24 9.82
N ALA A 201 1.87 28.57 9.65
CA ALA A 201 3.12 29.33 9.62
C ALA A 201 3.91 29.13 10.91
N ARG A 202 3.26 29.26 12.08
CA ARG A 202 3.90 29.06 13.39
C ARG A 202 4.51 27.67 13.54
N ARG A 203 3.79 26.61 13.17
CA ARG A 203 4.30 25.23 13.25
C ARG A 203 5.54 24.99 12.39
N ILE A 204 5.62 25.60 11.20
CA ILE A 204 6.81 25.47 10.35
C ILE A 204 7.97 26.32 10.85
N GLU A 205 7.69 27.54 11.31
CA GLU A 205 8.69 28.43 11.91
C GLU A 205 9.33 27.79 13.16
N ASP A 206 8.54 27.07 13.94
CA ASP A 206 8.97 26.34 15.13
C ASP A 206 9.56 24.96 14.83
N ALA A 207 9.46 24.47 13.60
CA ALA A 207 9.95 23.15 13.20
C ALA A 207 11.48 23.09 13.16
N GLY A 208 12.08 22.10 13.82
CA GLY A 208 13.53 21.97 13.96
C GLY A 208 14.26 21.67 12.64
N PRO A 209 15.60 21.54 12.68
CA PRO A 209 16.43 21.35 11.48
C PRO A 209 16.10 20.08 10.69
N LEU A 210 15.38 19.13 11.28
CA LEU A 210 14.88 17.94 10.58
C LEU A 210 13.78 18.27 9.57
N ALA A 211 12.94 19.26 9.86
CA ALA A 211 11.88 19.73 8.96
C ALA A 211 12.35 20.90 8.08
N TYR A 212 13.24 21.76 8.62
CA TYR A 212 13.77 22.92 7.90
C TYR A 212 15.31 22.93 7.97
N PRO A 213 16.01 22.25 7.04
CA PRO A 213 17.47 22.01 7.13
C PRO A 213 18.32 23.29 7.06
N ILE A 214 17.76 24.39 6.57
CA ILE A 214 18.43 25.70 6.52
C ILE A 214 18.20 26.54 7.79
N ARG A 215 17.44 26.06 8.79
CA ARG A 215 17.24 26.76 10.08
C ARG A 215 18.54 27.16 10.78
N PRO A 216 19.62 26.35 10.78
CA PRO A 216 20.90 26.76 11.37
C PRO A 216 21.50 28.01 10.72
N LEU A 217 21.17 28.30 9.45
CA LEU A 217 21.63 29.50 8.75
C LEU A 217 20.89 30.77 9.17
N ALA A 218 19.79 30.67 9.94
CA ALA A 218 19.08 31.83 10.45
C ALA A 218 19.91 32.69 11.41
N LEU A 219 20.83 32.08 12.15
CA LEU A 219 21.78 32.82 12.99
C LEU A 219 22.67 33.72 12.12
N ILE A 220 23.13 33.23 10.98
CA ILE A 220 23.98 33.96 10.02
C ILE A 220 23.15 35.05 9.33
N GLY A 221 21.96 34.71 8.82
CA GLY A 221 21.07 35.67 8.16
C GLY A 221 20.64 36.83 9.08
N ASN A 222 20.28 36.54 10.33
CA ASN A 222 19.83 37.55 11.30
C ASN A 222 20.96 38.43 11.85
N THR A 223 22.19 37.92 11.92
CA THR A 223 23.35 38.71 12.37
C THR A 223 23.94 39.52 11.22
N VAL A 224 24.27 38.87 10.10
CA VAL A 224 24.89 39.51 8.94
C VAL A 224 23.92 40.50 8.27
N GLY A 225 22.64 40.13 8.13
CA GLY A 225 21.61 40.97 7.50
C GLY A 225 21.18 42.19 8.33
N ARG A 226 21.49 42.23 9.63
CA ARG A 226 21.26 43.41 10.50
C ARG A 226 22.49 44.30 10.66
N LEU A 227 23.69 43.72 10.56
CA LEU A 227 24.96 44.44 10.70
C LEU A 227 25.43 45.09 9.40
N LEU A 228 25.16 44.46 8.25
CA LEU A 228 25.47 45.04 6.95
C LEU A 228 24.30 45.92 6.48
N PRO A 229 24.55 47.15 5.99
CA PRO A 229 23.50 47.96 5.38
C PRO A 229 22.91 47.19 4.19
N PRO A 230 21.59 47.29 3.94
CA PRO A 230 20.96 46.62 2.81
C PRO A 230 21.72 46.98 1.54
N LEU A 231 22.20 45.96 0.82
CA LEU A 231 22.96 46.13 -0.41
C LEU A 231 22.01 46.67 -1.48
N VAL A 232 21.85 48.00 -1.53
CA VAL A 232 21.21 48.92 -2.52
C VAL A 232 19.87 48.50 -3.18
N LEU A 233 19.58 47.22 -3.39
CA LEU A 233 18.34 46.68 -3.93
C LEU A 233 17.69 45.58 -3.06
N ASP A 234 18.42 44.83 -2.24
CA ASP A 234 17.85 43.65 -1.56
C ASP A 234 17.76 43.78 -0.04
N LYS A 235 16.57 43.48 0.49
CA LYS A 235 16.35 43.29 1.94
C LYS A 235 17.08 42.02 2.41
N ALA A 236 17.53 42.03 3.65
CA ALA A 236 18.10 40.84 4.28
C ALA A 236 17.13 39.65 4.22
N ILE A 237 17.64 38.47 3.88
CA ILE A 237 16.85 37.25 3.82
C ILE A 237 16.47 36.80 5.24
N GLU A 238 15.16 36.66 5.48
CA GLU A 238 14.63 36.19 6.75
C GLU A 238 14.51 34.66 6.69
N VAL A 239 15.61 33.98 7.01
CA VAL A 239 15.65 32.52 7.01
C VAL A 239 14.68 31.98 8.07
N GLY A 240 13.74 31.15 7.64
CA GLY A 240 12.74 30.52 8.50
C GLY A 240 11.40 31.23 8.56
N ARG A 241 11.25 32.47 8.08
CA ARG A 241 9.93 33.13 8.04
C ARG A 241 9.06 32.52 6.95
N VAL A 242 7.85 32.07 7.30
CA VAL A 242 6.88 31.52 6.35
C VAL A 242 5.72 32.49 6.21
N HIS A 243 5.61 33.12 5.04
CA HIS A 243 4.40 33.86 4.69
C HIS A 243 3.37 32.85 4.18
N ALA A 244 2.50 32.40 5.07
CA ALA A 244 1.38 31.57 4.63
C ALA A 244 0.52 32.37 3.65
N GLU A 245 0.19 31.76 2.52
CA GLU A 245 -0.65 32.40 1.50
C GLU A 245 -2.02 32.68 2.10
N ILE A 246 -2.37 33.98 2.19
CA ILE A 246 -3.68 34.41 2.66
C ILE A 246 -4.61 34.35 1.45
N LEU A 247 -5.57 33.44 1.48
CA LEU A 247 -6.62 33.40 0.47
C LEU A 247 -7.39 34.73 0.54
N PRO A 248 -7.56 35.44 -0.59
CA PRO A 248 -8.35 36.66 -0.65
C PRO A 248 -9.77 36.44 -0.09
N CYS A 249 -10.28 37.39 0.71
CA CYS A 249 -11.55 37.23 1.43
C CYS A 249 -12.76 36.99 0.50
N ASP A 250 -12.68 37.46 -0.75
CA ASP A 250 -13.64 37.21 -1.84
C ASP A 250 -13.70 35.75 -2.30
N ARG A 251 -12.74 34.91 -1.88
CA ARG A 251 -12.68 33.47 -2.18
C ARG A 251 -13.21 32.58 -1.06
N LEU A 252 -13.55 33.14 0.10
CA LEU A 252 -14.11 32.39 1.23
C LEU A 252 -15.63 32.54 1.24
N GLU A 253 -16.39 31.43 1.30
CA GLU A 253 -17.86 31.45 1.29
C GLU A 253 -18.48 32.28 2.42
N GLN A 254 -17.74 32.50 3.51
CA GLN A 254 -18.20 33.26 4.68
C GLN A 254 -17.53 34.64 4.81
N GLY A 255 -16.66 35.02 3.86
CA GLY A 255 -15.80 36.19 4.01
C GLY A 255 -14.76 36.03 5.11
N CYS A 256 -13.95 37.07 5.29
CA CYS A 256 -13.19 37.32 6.51
C CYS A 256 -14.07 38.16 7.45
#